data_AF-A0A9P3IZQ7-F1
#
_entry.id   AF-A0A9P3IZQ7-F1
#
_cell.length_a   1.000
_cell.length_b   1.000
_cell.length_c   1.000
_cell.angle_alpha   90.00
_cell.angle_beta   90.00
_cell.angle_gamma   90.00
#
_symmetry.space_group_name_H-M   'P 1'
#
loop_
_entity.id
_entity.type
_entity.pdbx_description
1 polymer ?
#
loop_
_entity_poly.entity_id
_entity_poly.type
_entity_poly.pdbx_seq_one_letter_code
_entity_poly.pdbx_strand_id
1 'polypeptide(L)'
;MDGCDEKNPDAFVIASPVAATGLAIPANSATAATPATLATVRQNRDGLVAAIGNTPLIRIASLSAATGCEIYGKAELVNPGGSVKDRVALRIVQEALESGQLKPGGLITEGSAGSTGVALSLVAAAFGCRCFVAMPDDAAVEKAEAMRALGAEVVRVRPVSITHPMHFVNVAKRRAEEESGKGRGMAGAKNGRSESSCSAVTNGTNATTASSATTTAATNTHATSSSRSSSITRDTDHTCCDGSISGTTITKRCVARISNDASCAASHLSSPGEEETAASGCGSGGHASSSGSSGRTASTGSVADAPESSSSSSGFFADQFENLANYRAHYFGTGPEIWRQTDGRVDAFVAAAGTGGTLAGVSCYLKEQNPAVKAFLIDPPGSSLFHKVTRGVLYTRQEAEGKRLRNPFDTITEGIGINRLTANFNVARIDGAFRGTDREAVEMARYLLRNDGLFVGSSSAMNCVGAVRVAEKMGPGHTIVTILCDSGFRHLSKFHNGQYLTGQGLSPTAQGLEFLGGRFAERK
;
A
#
# COMPACT_ATOMS: atom_id res chain seq x y z
N MET A 1 -47.29 -31.90 -42.91
CA MET A 1 -47.95 -31.50 -41.65
C MET A 1 -46.87 -31.45 -40.60
N ASP A 2 -46.85 -30.32 -39.93
CA ASP A 2 -45.79 -29.77 -39.09
C ASP A 2 -45.62 -30.51 -37.75
N GLY A 3 -44.51 -30.24 -37.05
CA GLY A 3 -44.25 -30.73 -35.70
C GLY A 3 -42.78 -30.56 -35.31
N CYS A 4 -42.47 -29.54 -34.51
CA CYS A 4 -41.11 -29.09 -34.19
C CYS A 4 -40.58 -29.60 -32.83
N ASP A 5 -39.40 -29.09 -32.49
CA ASP A 5 -38.77 -28.99 -31.16
C ASP A 5 -37.97 -30.23 -30.67
N GLU A 6 -36.76 -30.09 -30.12
CA GLU A 6 -35.94 -28.89 -29.85
C GLU A 6 -34.43 -29.27 -29.89
N LYS A 7 -33.53 -28.34 -30.26
CA LYS A 7 -32.08 -28.60 -30.35
C LYS A 7 -31.29 -27.92 -29.22
N ASN A 8 -30.57 -28.71 -28.43
CA ASN A 8 -29.59 -28.26 -27.43
C ASN A 8 -28.31 -27.69 -28.10
N PRO A 9 -27.90 -26.43 -27.83
CA PRO A 9 -26.74 -25.81 -28.45
C PRO A 9 -25.67 -25.33 -27.44
N ASP A 10 -25.14 -26.20 -26.57
CA ASP A 10 -24.04 -25.84 -25.64
C ASP A 10 -22.90 -26.87 -25.60
N ALA A 11 -22.31 -27.17 -26.77
CA ALA A 11 -21.06 -27.91 -26.90
C ALA A 11 -20.06 -27.09 -27.73
N PHE A 12 -19.36 -26.14 -27.09
CA PHE A 12 -18.38 -25.30 -27.78
C PHE A 12 -16.95 -25.83 -27.64
N VAL A 13 -16.26 -25.89 -28.78
CA VAL A 13 -14.93 -26.49 -28.95
C VAL A 13 -13.86 -25.66 -28.26
N ILE A 14 -13.00 -26.32 -27.47
CA ILE A 14 -11.80 -25.72 -26.89
C ILE A 14 -10.77 -25.52 -28.01
N ALA A 15 -10.53 -24.26 -28.39
CA ALA A 15 -9.46 -23.92 -29.32
C ALA A 15 -8.08 -24.17 -28.67
N SER A 16 -7.17 -24.81 -29.42
CA SER A 16 -5.81 -25.12 -28.99
C SER A 16 -5.01 -23.89 -28.56
N PRO A 17 -4.03 -24.04 -27.64
CA PRO A 17 -3.21 -22.92 -27.19
C PRO A 17 -2.36 -22.36 -28.33
N VAL A 18 -2.49 -21.05 -28.58
CA VAL A 18 -1.53 -20.31 -29.39
C VAL A 18 -0.17 -20.40 -28.70
N ALA A 19 0.85 -20.87 -29.43
CA ALA A 19 2.20 -21.02 -28.90
C ALA A 19 2.70 -19.68 -28.36
N ALA A 20 3.15 -19.67 -27.10
CA ALA A 20 3.79 -18.51 -26.50
C ALA A 20 5.15 -18.28 -27.16
N THR A 21 5.18 -17.42 -28.18
CA THR A 21 6.43 -16.86 -28.71
C THR A 21 7.14 -16.15 -27.57
N GLY A 22 8.34 -16.62 -27.24
CA GLY A 22 9.11 -16.09 -26.13
C GLY A 22 9.39 -14.60 -26.31
N LEU A 23 8.76 -13.77 -25.48
CA LEU A 23 9.14 -12.37 -25.33
C LEU A 23 10.55 -12.33 -24.73
N ALA A 24 11.54 -12.18 -25.60
CA ALA A 24 12.90 -11.89 -25.19
C ALA A 24 12.87 -10.61 -24.33
N ILE A 25 13.38 -10.72 -23.10
CA ILE A 25 13.50 -9.58 -22.19
C ILE A 25 14.40 -8.55 -22.90
N PRO A 26 13.93 -7.31 -23.15
CA PRO A 26 14.77 -6.31 -23.79
C PRO A 26 15.94 -6.02 -22.86
N ALA A 27 17.16 -6.37 -23.32
CA ALA A 27 18.39 -6.00 -22.65
C ALA A 27 18.50 -4.47 -22.73
N ASN A 28 18.17 -3.81 -21.62
CA ASN A 28 18.29 -2.37 -21.51
C ASN A 28 19.77 -2.00 -21.72
N SER A 29 20.07 -1.02 -22.56
CA SER A 29 21.44 -0.58 -22.84
C SER A 29 22.01 0.21 -21.65
N ALA A 30 22.24 -0.49 -20.54
CA ALA A 30 22.73 0.08 -19.31
C ALA A 30 24.23 0.43 -19.46
N THR A 31 24.53 1.71 -19.30
CA THR A 31 25.89 2.13 -18.91
C THR A 31 26.27 1.41 -17.62
N ALA A 32 27.42 0.74 -17.61
CA ALA A 32 27.87 -0.02 -16.45
C ALA A 32 27.93 0.85 -15.19
N ALA A 33 27.41 0.34 -14.06
CA ALA A 33 27.45 1.03 -12.78
C ALA A 33 28.87 1.46 -12.40
N THR A 34 28.98 2.67 -11.83
CA THR A 34 30.28 3.15 -11.34
C THR A 34 30.76 2.32 -10.14
N PRO A 35 32.08 2.20 -9.89
CA PRO A 35 32.60 1.50 -8.71
C PRO A 35 32.04 2.06 -7.39
N ALA A 36 31.81 3.37 -7.31
CA ALA A 36 31.18 4.01 -6.14
C ALA A 36 29.73 3.54 -5.95
N THR A 37 28.94 3.49 -7.03
CA THR A 37 27.56 2.98 -6.97
C THR A 37 27.51 1.52 -6.51
N LEU A 38 28.40 0.67 -7.04
CA LEU A 38 28.51 -0.73 -6.63
C LEU A 38 28.99 -0.86 -5.17
N ALA A 39 29.84 0.03 -4.68
CA ALA A 39 30.26 0.07 -3.28
C ALA A 39 29.08 0.41 -2.36
N THR A 40 28.30 1.45 -2.65
CA THR A 40 27.08 1.81 -1.88
C THR A 40 26.07 0.66 -1.87
N VAL A 41 25.83 0.02 -3.02
CA VAL A 41 24.91 -1.13 -3.11
C VAL A 41 25.42 -2.34 -2.33
N ARG A 42 26.73 -2.55 -2.22
CA ARG A 42 27.34 -3.63 -1.42
C ARG A 42 27.30 -3.33 0.08
N GLN A 43 27.74 -2.14 0.51
CA GLN A 43 27.80 -1.75 1.92
C GLN A 43 26.44 -1.88 2.63
N ASN A 44 25.35 -1.53 1.94
CA ASN A 44 24.02 -1.61 2.53
C ASN A 44 23.46 -3.04 2.64
N ARG A 45 24.11 -4.06 2.08
CA ARG A 45 23.63 -5.46 2.17
C ARG A 45 23.67 -6.03 3.59
N ASP A 46 24.43 -5.42 4.50
CA ASP A 46 24.59 -5.92 5.87
C ASP A 46 23.73 -5.15 6.90
N GLY A 47 22.80 -4.31 6.43
CA GLY A 47 21.93 -3.48 7.27
C GLY A 47 20.43 -3.69 7.02
N LEU A 48 19.65 -2.61 7.15
CA LEU A 48 18.18 -2.60 6.98
C LEU A 48 17.69 -3.30 5.71
N VAL A 49 18.45 -3.19 4.63
CA VAL A 49 18.16 -3.81 3.33
C VAL A 49 18.17 -5.33 3.38
N ALA A 50 19.04 -5.97 4.19
CA ALA A 50 19.02 -7.41 4.39
C ALA A 50 17.81 -7.91 5.19
N ALA A 51 17.22 -7.05 6.03
CA ALA A 51 16.02 -7.36 6.79
C ALA A 51 14.73 -7.26 5.94
N ILE A 52 14.80 -6.79 4.69
CA ILE A 52 13.67 -6.81 3.75
C ILE A 52 13.56 -8.20 3.11
N GLY A 53 12.42 -8.85 3.28
CA GLY A 53 12.14 -10.19 2.77
C GLY A 53 12.39 -11.30 3.81
N ASN A 54 12.51 -12.54 3.34
CA ASN A 54 12.57 -13.75 4.19
C ASN A 54 11.43 -13.85 5.23
N THR A 55 10.29 -13.24 4.96
CA THR A 55 9.17 -13.08 5.90
C THR A 55 8.57 -14.44 6.30
N PRO A 56 8.03 -14.60 7.52
CA PRO A 56 7.37 -15.84 7.94
C PRO A 56 6.20 -16.23 7.02
N LEU A 57 5.95 -17.53 6.91
CA LEU A 57 4.72 -18.09 6.34
C LEU A 57 3.86 -18.58 7.50
N ILE A 58 2.78 -17.86 7.80
CA ILE A 58 1.94 -18.11 8.99
C ILE A 58 0.73 -18.94 8.57
N ARG A 59 0.51 -20.10 9.20
CA ARG A 59 -0.73 -20.88 9.03
C ARG A 59 -1.89 -20.11 9.66
N ILE A 60 -2.95 -19.87 8.90
CA ILE A 60 -4.18 -19.25 9.40
C ILE A 60 -5.08 -20.39 9.88
N ALA A 61 -5.05 -20.66 11.19
CA ALA A 61 -5.60 -21.87 11.77
C ALA A 61 -7.13 -21.94 11.62
N SER A 62 -7.81 -20.80 11.81
CA SER A 62 -9.26 -20.68 11.70
C SER A 62 -9.77 -21.01 10.29
N LEU A 63 -9.19 -20.39 9.26
CA LEU A 63 -9.56 -20.58 7.85
C LEU A 63 -9.19 -21.98 7.36
N SER A 64 -8.06 -22.52 7.83
CA SER A 64 -7.64 -23.89 7.49
C SER A 64 -8.64 -24.91 8.03
N ALA A 65 -9.03 -24.78 9.31
CA ALA A 65 -10.03 -25.65 9.94
C ALA A 65 -11.42 -25.52 9.27
N ALA A 66 -11.83 -24.31 8.89
CA ALA A 66 -13.13 -24.06 8.26
C ALA A 66 -13.26 -24.62 6.83
N THR A 67 -12.14 -24.76 6.11
CA THR A 67 -12.12 -25.17 4.70
C THR A 67 -11.66 -26.62 4.49
N GLY A 68 -10.87 -27.16 5.42
CA GLY A 68 -10.18 -28.43 5.24
C GLY A 68 -8.94 -28.34 4.34
N CYS A 69 -8.48 -27.13 4.04
CA CYS A 69 -7.24 -26.84 3.32
C CYS A 69 -6.18 -26.29 4.28
N GLU A 70 -4.90 -26.36 3.90
CA GLU A 70 -3.83 -25.69 4.63
C GLU A 70 -3.66 -24.26 4.08
N ILE A 71 -4.24 -23.28 4.76
CA ILE A 71 -4.23 -21.86 4.34
C ILE A 71 -3.13 -21.11 5.07
N TYR A 72 -2.22 -20.48 4.31
CA TYR A 72 -1.11 -19.71 4.84
C TYR A 72 -1.12 -18.25 4.37
N GLY A 73 -0.83 -17.34 5.29
CA GLY A 73 -0.52 -15.93 5.03
C GLY A 73 0.99 -15.68 5.06
N LYS A 74 1.55 -15.24 3.93
CA LYS A 74 2.92 -14.74 3.83
C LYS A 74 3.00 -13.38 4.51
N ALA A 75 3.74 -13.27 5.60
CA ALA A 75 3.69 -12.17 6.56
C ALA A 75 4.46 -10.91 6.12
N GLU A 76 4.09 -10.32 4.99
CA GLU A 76 4.75 -9.12 4.45
C GLU A 76 4.60 -7.86 5.33
N LEU A 77 3.68 -7.89 6.30
CA LEU A 77 3.53 -6.89 7.35
C LEU A 77 4.75 -6.79 8.30
N VAL A 78 5.63 -7.79 8.38
CA VAL A 78 6.84 -7.76 9.24
C VAL A 78 8.12 -7.30 8.53
N ASN A 79 8.05 -6.86 7.27
CA ASN A 79 9.18 -6.13 6.68
C ASN A 79 9.44 -4.82 7.48
N PRO A 80 10.67 -4.25 7.48
CA PRO A 80 11.02 -3.13 8.36
C PRO A 80 10.20 -1.83 8.17
N GLY A 81 9.77 -1.55 6.94
CA GLY A 81 8.83 -0.46 6.60
C GLY A 81 7.36 -0.84 6.75
N GLY A 82 7.08 -2.05 7.25
CA GLY A 82 5.77 -2.56 7.63
C GLY A 82 4.87 -2.94 6.46
N SER A 83 5.43 -3.30 5.30
CA SER A 83 4.61 -3.73 4.15
C SER A 83 5.33 -4.56 3.08
N VAL A 84 4.54 -5.21 2.22
CA VAL A 84 4.97 -5.86 0.97
C VAL A 84 5.70 -4.92 -0.02
N LYS A 85 5.52 -3.60 0.10
CA LYS A 85 6.13 -2.63 -0.82
C LYS A 85 7.61 -2.38 -0.56
N ASP A 86 8.12 -2.82 0.58
CA ASP A 86 9.54 -2.70 0.95
C ASP A 86 10.43 -3.46 -0.06
N ARG A 87 10.00 -4.65 -0.48
CA ARG A 87 10.65 -5.44 -1.55
C ARG A 87 10.70 -4.69 -2.88
N VAL A 88 9.57 -4.04 -3.23
CA VAL A 88 9.41 -3.30 -4.49
C VAL A 88 10.29 -2.06 -4.49
N ALA A 89 10.25 -1.28 -3.42
CA ALA A 89 11.11 -0.11 -3.22
C ALA A 89 12.60 -0.51 -3.29
N LEU A 90 12.98 -1.58 -2.59
CA LEU A 90 14.35 -2.08 -2.61
C LEU A 90 14.80 -2.44 -4.02
N ARG A 91 14.04 -3.26 -4.75
CA ARG A 91 14.45 -3.69 -6.09
C ARG A 91 14.47 -2.53 -7.09
N ILE A 92 13.51 -1.62 -7.03
CA ILE A 92 13.48 -0.40 -7.86
C ILE A 92 14.76 0.43 -7.64
N VAL A 93 15.13 0.69 -6.39
CA VAL A 93 16.31 1.51 -6.06
C VAL A 93 17.62 0.80 -6.43
N GLN A 94 17.72 -0.51 -6.15
CA GLN A 94 18.87 -1.33 -6.57
C GLN A 94 19.08 -1.29 -8.08
N GLU A 95 18.06 -1.61 -8.88
CA GLU A 95 18.17 -1.63 -10.35
C GLU A 95 18.44 -0.23 -10.94
N ALA A 96 17.89 0.83 -10.33
CA ALA A 96 18.14 2.21 -10.74
C ALA A 96 19.60 2.62 -10.50
N LEU A 97 20.19 2.23 -9.37
CA LEU A 97 21.61 2.42 -9.06
C LEU A 97 22.49 1.57 -9.99
N GLU A 98 22.20 0.28 -10.12
CA GLU A 98 22.96 -0.68 -10.94
C GLU A 98 22.94 -0.36 -12.45
N SER A 99 21.91 0.33 -12.94
CA SER A 99 21.83 0.83 -14.33
C SER A 99 22.32 2.27 -14.51
N GLY A 100 22.69 2.97 -13.43
CA GLY A 100 23.13 4.37 -13.45
C GLY A 100 22.02 5.40 -13.69
N GLN A 101 20.75 4.99 -13.73
CA GLN A 101 19.58 5.88 -13.79
C GLN A 101 19.43 6.72 -12.52
N LEU A 102 19.85 6.18 -11.38
CA LEU A 102 20.02 6.87 -10.11
C LEU A 102 21.50 6.89 -9.74
N LYS A 103 22.00 8.04 -9.30
CA LYS A 103 23.33 8.20 -8.72
C LYS A 103 23.25 8.26 -7.18
N PRO A 104 24.32 7.90 -6.44
CA PRO A 104 24.40 8.17 -5.00
C PRO A 104 24.08 9.64 -4.69
N GLY A 105 23.29 9.91 -3.64
CA GLY A 105 22.78 11.27 -3.32
C GLY A 105 21.65 11.79 -4.23
N GLY A 106 21.28 11.05 -5.28
CA GLY A 106 20.20 11.40 -6.20
C GLY A 106 18.82 11.44 -5.55
N LEU A 107 17.84 11.98 -6.27
CA LEU A 107 16.46 12.13 -5.82
C LEU A 107 15.58 11.04 -6.41
N ILE A 108 14.99 10.20 -5.55
CA ILE A 108 13.92 9.27 -5.91
C ILE A 108 12.58 9.99 -5.79
N THR A 109 11.73 9.95 -6.82
CA THR A 109 10.38 10.51 -6.79
C THR A 109 9.32 9.43 -7.02
N GLU A 110 8.18 9.52 -6.32
CA GLU A 110 7.03 8.63 -6.54
C GLU A 110 5.68 9.35 -6.30
N GLY A 111 4.66 8.96 -7.06
CA GLY A 111 3.28 9.30 -6.79
C GLY A 111 2.61 8.18 -6.01
N SER A 112 2.41 8.35 -4.69
CA SER A 112 1.81 7.32 -3.85
C SER A 112 1.02 7.87 -2.67
N ALA A 113 -0.23 7.41 -2.54
CA ALA A 113 -1.08 7.61 -1.37
C ALA A 113 -0.81 6.61 -0.22
N GLY A 114 0.14 5.68 -0.42
CA GLY A 114 0.18 4.42 0.32
C GLY A 114 1.59 3.90 0.62
N SER A 115 1.65 2.60 0.94
CA SER A 115 2.83 1.95 1.52
C SER A 115 4.10 2.04 0.66
N THR A 116 3.97 2.19 -0.66
CA THR A 116 5.12 2.41 -1.56
C THR A 116 5.87 3.71 -1.28
N GLY A 117 5.16 4.78 -0.85
CA GLY A 117 5.82 6.04 -0.49
C GLY A 117 6.70 5.86 0.74
N VAL A 118 6.13 5.30 1.82
CA VAL A 118 6.84 4.94 3.06
C VAL A 118 8.03 4.00 2.79
N ALA A 119 7.82 2.96 1.99
CA ALA A 119 8.86 2.02 1.61
C ALA A 119 10.01 2.69 0.84
N LEU A 120 9.71 3.58 -0.10
CA LEU A 120 10.74 4.35 -0.83
C LEU A 120 11.43 5.38 0.07
N SER A 121 10.74 6.03 1.01
CA SER A 121 11.38 6.94 1.98
C SER A 121 12.41 6.18 2.84
N LEU A 122 12.01 5.02 3.37
CA LEU A 122 12.88 4.17 4.18
C LEU A 122 14.09 3.63 3.40
N VAL A 123 13.86 3.12 2.20
CA VAL A 123 14.93 2.59 1.33
C VAL A 123 15.85 3.72 0.86
N ALA A 124 15.32 4.87 0.47
CA ALA A 124 16.12 6.03 0.05
C ALA A 124 17.08 6.47 1.16
N ALA A 125 16.60 6.58 2.41
CA ALA A 125 17.42 6.89 3.57
C ALA A 125 18.57 5.88 3.76
N ALA A 126 18.29 4.57 3.63
CA ALA A 126 19.33 3.54 3.70
C ALA A 126 20.37 3.65 2.58
N PHE A 127 19.98 4.02 1.35
CA PHE A 127 20.90 4.22 0.23
C PHE A 127 21.56 5.62 0.17
N GLY A 128 21.31 6.50 1.14
CA GLY A 128 21.81 7.87 1.12
C GLY A 128 21.22 8.71 -0.02
N CYS A 129 20.06 8.32 -0.55
CA CYS A 129 19.31 9.04 -1.57
C CYS A 129 18.26 9.95 -0.93
N ARG A 130 17.91 11.04 -1.61
CA ARG A 130 16.77 11.88 -1.24
C ARG A 130 15.47 11.24 -1.74
N CYS A 131 14.36 11.48 -1.05
CA CYS A 131 13.04 10.99 -1.45
C CYS A 131 12.03 12.13 -1.55
N PHE A 132 11.24 12.13 -2.63
CA PHE A 132 10.08 12.98 -2.84
C PHE A 132 8.84 12.13 -3.06
N VAL A 133 7.75 12.41 -2.35
CA VAL A 133 6.47 11.75 -2.55
C VAL A 133 5.36 12.78 -2.77
N ALA A 134 4.70 12.67 -3.93
CA ALA A 134 3.43 13.35 -4.15
C ALA A 134 2.27 12.41 -3.78
N MET A 135 1.32 12.90 -2.99
CA MET A 135 0.17 12.11 -2.53
C MET A 135 -1.15 12.93 -2.54
N PRO A 136 -2.31 12.28 -2.63
CA PRO A 136 -3.60 12.92 -2.42
C PRO A 136 -3.75 13.58 -1.03
N ASP A 137 -4.51 14.67 -0.93
CA ASP A 137 -4.80 15.37 0.33
C ASP A 137 -5.94 14.75 1.18
N ASP A 138 -6.68 13.78 0.64
CA ASP A 138 -7.70 12.95 1.30
C ASP A 138 -7.16 11.57 1.80
N ALA A 139 -5.91 11.25 1.46
CA ALA A 139 -5.19 10.09 1.97
C ALA A 139 -4.83 10.27 3.46
N ALA A 140 -4.75 9.14 4.17
CA ALA A 140 -4.52 9.07 5.62
C ALA A 140 -3.29 9.89 6.07
N VAL A 141 -3.45 10.66 7.15
CA VAL A 141 -2.48 11.66 7.62
C VAL A 141 -1.22 10.97 8.15
N GLU A 142 -1.40 9.85 8.85
CA GLU A 142 -0.37 9.02 9.45
C GLU A 142 0.68 8.55 8.42
N LYS A 143 0.25 8.37 7.16
CA LYS A 143 1.15 8.00 6.05
C LYS A 143 2.02 9.17 5.62
N ALA A 144 1.47 10.38 5.56
CA ALA A 144 2.21 11.60 5.25
C ALA A 144 3.24 11.92 6.35
N GLU A 145 2.85 11.75 7.60
CA GLU A 145 3.72 11.95 8.78
C GLU A 145 4.85 10.92 8.82
N ALA A 146 4.55 9.63 8.61
CA ALA A 146 5.57 8.59 8.52
C ALA A 146 6.60 8.86 7.42
N MET A 147 6.17 9.28 6.22
CA MET A 147 7.11 9.63 5.13
C MET A 147 8.00 10.84 5.47
N ARG A 148 7.45 11.88 6.13
CA ARG A 148 8.26 13.02 6.60
C ARG A 148 9.23 12.64 7.72
N ALA A 149 8.82 11.81 8.66
CA ALA A 149 9.68 11.31 9.73
C ALA A 149 10.84 10.44 9.18
N LEU A 150 10.63 9.76 8.05
CA LEU A 150 11.66 9.05 7.29
C LEU A 150 12.51 9.97 6.37
N GLY A 151 12.36 11.30 6.46
CA GLY A 151 13.18 12.27 5.74
C GLY A 151 12.74 12.58 4.30
N ALA A 152 11.53 12.19 3.88
CA ALA A 152 11.04 12.50 2.53
C ALA A 152 10.37 13.88 2.43
N GLU A 153 10.56 14.55 1.29
CA GLU A 153 9.78 15.72 0.87
C GLU A 153 8.37 15.25 0.48
N VAL A 154 7.33 15.60 1.25
CA VAL A 154 5.96 15.12 1.02
C VAL A 154 5.02 16.26 0.62
N VAL A 155 4.63 16.26 -0.66
CA VAL A 155 3.67 17.21 -1.24
C VAL A 155 2.29 16.57 -1.31
N ARG A 156 1.30 17.22 -0.68
CA ARG A 156 -0.11 16.82 -0.78
C ARG A 156 -0.77 17.60 -1.92
N VAL A 157 -1.54 16.93 -2.76
CA VAL A 157 -2.25 17.51 -3.91
C VAL A 157 -3.71 17.07 -3.93
N ARG A 158 -4.58 17.92 -4.47
CA ARG A 158 -6.00 17.61 -4.61
C ARG A 158 -6.23 16.39 -5.53
N PRO A 159 -7.12 15.44 -5.16
CA PRO A 159 -7.60 14.39 -6.06
C PRO A 159 -8.13 14.94 -7.38
N VAL A 160 -7.58 14.43 -8.48
CA VAL A 160 -7.95 14.76 -9.87
C VAL A 160 -7.80 13.51 -10.75
N SER A 161 -8.26 13.54 -12.00
CA SER A 161 -8.05 12.41 -12.93
C SER A 161 -6.57 12.23 -13.29
N ILE A 162 -6.16 11.00 -13.61
CA ILE A 162 -4.78 10.68 -14.03
C ILE A 162 -4.29 11.47 -15.25
N THR A 163 -5.21 11.93 -16.09
CA THR A 163 -4.94 12.81 -17.24
C THR A 163 -4.60 14.26 -16.86
N HIS A 164 -4.88 14.69 -15.64
CA HIS A 164 -4.65 16.08 -15.20
C HIS A 164 -3.16 16.30 -14.82
N PRO A 165 -2.52 17.41 -15.23
CA PRO A 165 -1.11 17.72 -14.89
C PRO A 165 -0.77 17.86 -13.38
N MET A 166 -1.79 17.85 -12.52
CA MET A 166 -1.69 17.97 -11.06
C MET A 166 -2.02 16.65 -10.34
N HIS A 167 -2.32 15.59 -11.08
CA HIS A 167 -2.40 14.25 -10.51
C HIS A 167 -1.05 13.89 -9.86
N PHE A 168 -1.09 13.32 -8.66
CA PHE A 168 0.10 13.07 -7.84
C PHE A 168 1.21 12.32 -8.58
N VAL A 169 0.88 11.33 -9.42
CA VAL A 169 1.84 10.63 -10.30
C VAL A 169 2.54 11.58 -11.29
N ASN A 170 1.80 12.49 -11.91
CA ASN A 170 2.34 13.45 -12.89
C ASN A 170 3.21 14.53 -12.21
N VAL A 171 2.87 14.91 -10.97
CA VAL A 171 3.67 15.81 -10.14
C VAL A 171 5.01 15.15 -9.78
N ALA A 172 5.01 13.90 -9.33
CA ALA A 172 6.22 13.16 -9.01
C ALA A 172 7.13 12.94 -10.23
N LYS A 173 6.55 12.56 -11.38
CA LYS A 173 7.29 12.41 -12.64
C LYS A 173 7.97 13.72 -13.04
N ARG A 174 7.22 14.83 -13.05
CA ARG A 174 7.76 16.15 -13.39
C ARG A 174 8.91 16.58 -12.45
N ARG A 175 8.79 16.32 -11.14
CA ARG A 175 9.86 16.60 -10.17
C ARG A 175 11.17 15.88 -10.49
N ALA A 176 11.13 14.65 -11.01
CA ALA A 176 12.32 13.93 -11.47
C ALA A 176 12.93 14.52 -12.76
N GLU A 177 12.08 14.98 -13.68
CA GLU A 177 12.50 15.64 -14.93
C GLU A 177 13.14 17.01 -14.68
N GLU A 178 12.59 17.77 -13.72
CA GLU A 178 13.13 19.04 -13.21
C GLU A 178 14.51 18.84 -12.57
N GLU A 179 14.63 17.89 -11.64
CA GLU A 179 15.89 17.59 -10.93
C GLU A 179 16.98 17.12 -11.91
N SER A 180 16.62 16.33 -12.92
CA SER A 180 17.52 15.87 -13.99
C SER A 180 17.89 16.95 -15.02
N GLY A 181 17.51 18.21 -14.79
CA GLY A 181 17.79 19.34 -15.69
C GLY A 181 16.98 19.37 -17.00
N LYS A 182 16.20 18.33 -17.31
CA LYS A 182 15.42 18.21 -18.55
C LYS A 182 14.31 19.26 -18.65
N GLY A 183 13.84 19.81 -17.52
CA GLY A 183 12.84 20.88 -17.48
C GLY A 183 13.34 22.27 -17.91
N ARG A 184 14.65 22.53 -17.98
CA ARG A 184 15.18 23.89 -18.25
C ARG A 184 15.21 24.30 -19.74
N GLY A 185 14.96 23.37 -20.67
CA GLY A 185 15.10 23.60 -22.11
C GLY A 185 13.98 24.40 -22.79
N MET A 186 12.81 24.58 -22.17
CA MET A 186 11.61 25.11 -22.85
C MET A 186 11.27 26.59 -22.53
N ALA A 187 11.96 27.21 -21.56
CA ALA A 187 11.64 28.56 -21.08
C ALA A 187 12.52 29.68 -21.68
N GLY A 188 13.49 29.33 -22.54
CA GLY A 188 14.56 30.22 -23.02
C GLY A 188 14.41 30.76 -24.44
N ALA A 189 13.19 30.91 -24.98
CA ALA A 189 12.98 31.31 -26.37
C ALA A 189 11.72 32.15 -26.62
N LYS A 190 11.55 33.26 -25.89
CA LYS A 190 10.76 34.46 -26.29
C LYS A 190 10.86 35.55 -25.22
N ASN A 191 11.68 36.57 -25.48
CA ASN A 191 11.40 38.01 -25.28
C ASN A 191 12.70 38.82 -25.37
N GLY A 192 13.20 38.98 -26.60
CA GLY A 192 14.17 40.01 -26.94
C GLY A 192 13.45 41.19 -27.60
N ARG A 193 12.96 42.14 -26.80
CA ARG A 193 12.80 43.55 -27.19
C ARG A 193 12.52 44.42 -25.97
N SER A 194 13.51 45.23 -25.62
CA SER A 194 13.36 46.41 -24.80
C SER A 194 12.62 47.48 -25.59
N GLU A 195 11.71 48.21 -24.94
CA GLU A 195 11.75 49.67 -24.99
C GLU A 195 10.98 50.27 -23.80
N SER A 196 11.51 51.38 -23.31
CA SER A 196 11.07 52.07 -22.10
C SER A 196 10.43 53.41 -22.44
N SER A 197 9.38 53.82 -21.74
CA SER A 197 9.35 55.11 -21.01
C SER A 197 7.94 55.50 -20.52
N CYS A 198 7.91 56.21 -19.39
CA CYS A 198 6.90 57.20 -18.96
C CYS A 198 5.43 56.75 -18.71
N SER A 199 4.64 57.44 -17.85
CA SER A 199 4.90 58.21 -16.62
C SER A 199 3.56 58.66 -16.01
N ALA A 200 3.56 58.97 -14.71
CA ALA A 200 2.64 59.90 -14.01
C ALA A 200 1.11 59.64 -13.94
N VAL A 201 0.72 59.16 -12.76
CA VAL A 201 -0.42 59.59 -11.90
C VAL A 201 -1.01 61.00 -12.18
N THR A 202 -2.35 61.12 -12.16
CA THR A 202 -3.10 62.17 -11.40
C THR A 202 -4.57 61.77 -11.11
N ASN A 203 -5.11 62.29 -10.01
CA ASN A 203 -6.47 62.07 -9.48
C ASN A 203 -7.53 62.99 -10.11
N GLY A 204 -8.82 62.66 -9.93
CA GLY A 204 -9.92 63.63 -10.02
C GLY A 204 -11.33 63.07 -9.75
N THR A 205 -11.85 63.31 -8.53
CA THR A 205 -13.24 63.73 -8.17
C THR A 205 -14.48 63.09 -8.88
N ASN A 206 -15.64 62.84 -8.24
CA ASN A 206 -16.24 63.43 -7.03
C ASN A 206 -17.33 62.52 -6.40
N ALA A 207 -17.88 62.93 -5.24
CA ALA A 207 -19.02 62.29 -4.53
C ALA A 207 -20.38 62.53 -5.27
N THR A 208 -21.58 62.05 -4.85
CA THR A 208 -22.14 61.94 -3.49
C THR A 208 -23.49 61.15 -3.43
N THR A 209 -23.81 60.56 -2.27
CA THR A 209 -25.16 60.31 -1.67
C THR A 209 -26.32 59.59 -2.42
N ALA A 210 -26.65 58.41 -1.86
CA ALA A 210 -27.88 58.10 -1.10
C ALA A 210 -29.22 57.63 -1.76
N SER A 211 -29.74 56.55 -1.15
CA SER A 211 -31.14 56.30 -0.75
C SER A 211 -32.14 55.56 -1.68
N SER A 212 -32.43 54.32 -1.24
CA SER A 212 -33.78 53.74 -0.98
C SER A 212 -34.82 53.46 -2.08
N ALA A 213 -35.38 52.24 -1.94
CA ALA A 213 -36.79 51.85 -2.13
C ALA A 213 -37.32 51.45 -3.53
N THR A 214 -37.57 50.13 -3.65
CA THR A 214 -38.89 49.52 -3.95
C THR A 214 -39.68 49.97 -5.20
N THR A 215 -39.96 49.04 -6.13
CA THR A 215 -41.33 48.72 -6.63
C THR A 215 -41.39 47.39 -7.41
N THR A 216 -42.04 46.40 -6.79
CA THR A 216 -43.11 45.48 -7.25
C THR A 216 -43.43 45.20 -8.75
N ALA A 217 -43.92 43.97 -8.97
CA ALA A 217 -44.76 43.45 -10.09
C ALA A 217 -44.01 42.90 -11.33
N ALA A 218 -44.50 41.89 -12.06
CA ALA A 218 -45.84 41.27 -12.02
C ALA A 218 -45.86 39.73 -12.18
N THR A 219 -47.01 39.19 -11.76
CA THR A 219 -47.55 37.83 -11.87
C THR A 219 -47.44 37.12 -13.23
N ASN A 220 -47.40 35.77 -13.20
CA ASN A 220 -48.48 35.01 -13.83
C ASN A 220 -48.73 33.65 -13.15
N THR A 221 -50.00 33.28 -13.01
CA THR A 221 -50.48 32.08 -12.32
C THR A 221 -51.30 31.20 -13.28
N HIS A 222 -51.27 29.88 -13.07
CA HIS A 222 -52.39 29.03 -13.46
C HIS A 222 -52.68 27.96 -12.38
N ALA A 223 -53.91 28.03 -11.87
CA ALA A 223 -54.59 27.04 -11.03
C ALA A 223 -55.28 25.98 -11.94
N THR A 224 -55.90 24.86 -11.53
CA THR A 224 -56.23 24.20 -10.24
C THR A 224 -56.63 22.74 -10.55
N SER A 225 -56.50 21.75 -9.66
CA SER A 225 -57.59 21.22 -8.78
C SER A 225 -57.01 20.09 -7.91
N SER A 226 -57.11 20.07 -6.58
CA SER A 226 -58.25 19.63 -5.73
C SER A 226 -58.76 18.21 -6.05
N SER A 227 -58.95 17.26 -5.13
CA SER A 227 -59.14 17.28 -3.65
C SER A 227 -58.70 15.91 -3.03
N ARG A 228 -58.74 15.57 -1.73
CA ARG A 228 -59.56 16.01 -0.57
C ARG A 228 -58.91 15.55 0.77
N SER A 229 -59.29 16.24 1.87
CA SER A 229 -59.24 15.93 3.33
C SER A 229 -58.84 14.50 3.81
N SER A 230 -58.24 14.29 5.00
CA SER A 230 -58.67 14.84 6.32
C SER A 230 -57.57 14.86 7.40
N SER A 231 -57.76 15.69 8.44
CA SER A 231 -56.83 15.90 9.57
C SER A 231 -57.53 15.90 10.94
N ILE A 232 -57.00 15.17 11.93
CA ILE A 232 -57.35 15.18 13.38
C ILE A 232 -56.03 14.76 14.11
N THR A 233 -55.23 15.59 14.79
CA THR A 233 -55.35 16.24 16.14
C THR A 233 -55.69 15.25 17.28
N ARG A 234 -55.02 15.17 18.44
CA ARG A 234 -53.92 15.94 19.06
C ARG A 234 -53.44 15.20 20.34
N ASP A 235 -52.47 15.80 21.03
CA ASP A 235 -52.18 15.71 22.49
C ASP A 235 -51.51 14.47 23.11
N THR A 236 -50.26 14.71 23.53
CA THR A 236 -49.63 14.43 24.84
C THR A 236 -50.29 13.45 25.82
N ASP A 237 -49.48 12.55 26.40
CA ASP A 237 -49.24 12.61 27.85
C ASP A 237 -47.93 11.93 28.33
N HIS A 238 -47.55 12.22 29.59
CA HIS A 238 -46.33 11.76 30.28
C HIS A 238 -46.32 10.27 30.67
N THR A 239 -45.12 9.69 30.87
CA THR A 239 -44.87 8.79 32.01
C THR A 239 -43.39 8.68 32.37
N CYS A 240 -43.05 9.08 33.60
CA CYS A 240 -41.84 8.64 34.30
C CYS A 240 -42.24 7.59 35.35
N CYS A 241 -41.43 6.56 35.56
CA CYS A 241 -41.43 5.77 36.80
C CYS A 241 -40.00 5.36 37.17
N ASP A 242 -39.58 5.70 38.38
CA ASP A 242 -38.29 5.33 38.97
C ASP A 242 -38.36 3.98 39.73
N GLY A 243 -37.21 3.31 39.76
CA GLY A 243 -36.58 2.72 40.95
C GLY A 243 -37.34 1.78 41.90
N SER A 244 -36.79 0.58 42.10
CA SER A 244 -36.73 -0.05 43.43
C SER A 244 -35.53 -1.01 43.55
N ILE A 245 -35.00 -1.14 44.78
CA ILE A 245 -33.76 -1.88 45.12
C ILE A 245 -34.08 -3.04 46.07
N SER A 246 -33.46 -4.20 45.85
CA SER A 246 -33.26 -5.29 46.83
C SER A 246 -32.14 -6.21 46.28
N GLY A 247 -31.02 -6.47 46.96
CA GLY A 247 -30.94 -7.41 48.10
C GLY A 247 -31.16 -8.85 47.61
N THR A 248 -30.18 -9.77 47.54
CA THR A 248 -29.24 -10.16 48.61
C THR A 248 -28.01 -10.94 48.09
N THR A 249 -26.92 -10.83 48.84
CA THR A 249 -25.62 -11.52 48.83
C THR A 249 -25.59 -13.05 48.58
N ILE A 250 -24.57 -13.54 47.86
CA ILE A 250 -23.68 -14.67 48.26
C ILE A 250 -22.29 -14.51 47.63
N THR A 251 -21.25 -15.00 48.31
CA THR A 251 -19.83 -14.72 48.03
C THR A 251 -19.02 -15.98 47.71
N LYS A 252 -18.02 -15.90 46.81
CA LYS A 252 -16.58 -16.11 47.09
C LYS A 252 -15.70 -16.34 45.85
N ARG A 253 -14.58 -15.58 45.83
CA ARG A 253 -13.21 -15.93 45.38
C ARG A 253 -13.03 -17.14 44.43
N CYS A 254 -12.34 -16.88 43.32
CA CYS A 254 -11.18 -17.68 42.93
C CYS A 254 -9.93 -16.80 42.93
N VAL A 255 -8.96 -17.18 43.76
CA VAL A 255 -7.62 -16.58 43.83
C VAL A 255 -6.67 -17.46 43.02
N ALA A 256 -5.72 -16.85 42.32
CA ALA A 256 -4.70 -17.58 41.57
C ALA A 256 -3.96 -18.57 42.47
N ARG A 257 -3.80 -19.81 41.99
CA ARG A 257 -2.80 -20.75 42.52
C ARG A 257 -1.70 -20.94 41.50
N ILE A 258 -0.58 -20.28 41.76
CA ILE A 258 0.73 -20.81 41.38
C ILE A 258 0.93 -22.08 42.20
N SER A 259 1.44 -23.14 41.60
CA SER A 259 1.94 -24.32 42.31
C SER A 259 3.19 -24.79 41.60
N ASN A 260 4.34 -24.44 42.18
CA ASN A 260 5.54 -25.22 41.98
C ASN A 260 5.33 -26.56 42.68
N ASP A 261 5.74 -27.64 42.04
CA ASP A 261 6.32 -28.76 42.77
C ASP A 261 7.49 -29.32 41.96
N ALA A 262 8.60 -29.57 42.64
CA ALA A 262 9.83 -30.07 42.06
C ALA A 262 10.34 -31.25 42.90
N SER A 263 10.63 -32.36 42.24
CA SER A 263 11.53 -33.41 42.72
C SER A 263 12.21 -34.02 41.49
N CYS A 264 13.51 -33.77 41.29
CA CYS A 264 14.65 -34.44 41.90
C CYS A 264 14.93 -35.85 41.34
N ALA A 265 15.85 -35.89 40.37
CA ALA A 265 16.84 -36.95 40.23
C ALA A 265 18.17 -36.29 39.79
N ALA A 266 19.30 -36.68 40.39
CA ALA A 266 20.55 -35.91 40.32
C ALA A 266 21.77 -36.77 39.93
N SER A 267 22.71 -36.14 39.23
CA SER A 267 24.15 -36.48 39.12
C SER A 267 24.83 -35.30 38.41
N HIS A 268 25.68 -34.47 39.05
CA HIS A 268 27.13 -34.69 39.26
C HIS A 268 27.86 -35.09 37.97
N LEU A 269 28.94 -34.46 37.46
CA LEU A 269 29.96 -33.51 37.98
C LEU A 269 30.34 -32.49 36.85
N SER A 270 31.03 -31.35 37.03
CA SER A 270 31.37 -30.45 38.16
C SER A 270 32.03 -29.15 37.61
N SER A 271 32.15 -28.10 38.43
CA SER A 271 32.95 -26.86 38.19
C SER A 271 34.33 -26.94 38.93
N PRO A 272 35.25 -25.94 38.96
CA PRO A 272 35.13 -24.47 38.94
C PRO A 272 35.83 -23.79 37.73
N GLY A 273 35.82 -22.47 37.50
CA GLY A 273 35.23 -21.32 38.20
C GLY A 273 36.24 -20.17 38.30
N GLU A 274 35.82 -18.90 38.15
CA GLU A 274 36.47 -17.68 38.67
C GLU A 274 35.69 -16.41 38.23
N GLU A 275 35.27 -15.59 39.20
CA GLU A 275 34.75 -14.22 39.00
C GLU A 275 34.98 -13.41 40.29
N GLU A 276 35.83 -12.38 40.25
CA GLU A 276 35.95 -11.29 41.24
C GLU A 276 36.52 -10.04 40.52
N THR A 277 35.76 -8.97 40.32
CA THR A 277 35.49 -7.81 41.20
C THR A 277 36.60 -6.73 41.30
N ALA A 278 36.24 -5.56 40.74
CA ALA A 278 36.33 -4.21 41.34
C ALA A 278 37.69 -3.45 41.56
N ALA A 279 37.71 -2.27 40.95
CA ALA A 279 37.97 -0.94 41.57
C ALA A 279 39.41 -0.37 41.74
N SER A 280 39.57 0.80 41.07
CA SER A 280 40.21 2.06 41.55
C SER A 280 41.70 2.12 41.93
N GLY A 281 42.41 3.06 41.31
CA GLY A 281 43.72 3.58 41.74
C GLY A 281 44.04 4.91 41.05
N CYS A 282 44.49 5.92 41.80
CA CYS A 282 44.63 7.31 41.33
C CYS A 282 46.09 7.81 41.43
N GLY A 283 46.46 8.83 40.64
CA GLY A 283 47.70 9.61 40.76
C GLY A 283 48.86 9.21 39.83
N SER A 284 49.83 10.08 39.52
CA SER A 284 49.95 11.53 39.80
C SER A 284 51.23 12.12 39.16
N GLY A 285 51.22 13.40 38.74
CA GLY A 285 52.40 14.19 38.36
C GLY A 285 52.90 14.02 36.91
N GLY A 286 53.57 14.99 36.28
CA GLY A 286 53.98 16.33 36.73
C GLY A 286 54.57 17.17 35.58
N HIS A 287 54.71 18.48 35.77
CA HIS A 287 55.06 19.47 34.73
C HIS A 287 56.48 19.33 34.12
N ALA A 288 56.63 19.80 32.88
CA ALA A 288 57.66 20.78 32.52
C ALA A 288 57.24 21.60 31.28
N SER A 289 57.59 22.89 31.26
CA SER A 289 57.27 23.87 30.22
C SER A 289 58.53 24.45 29.58
N SER A 290 58.46 24.84 28.29
CA SER A 290 59.44 25.76 27.71
C SER A 290 58.86 26.56 26.55
N SER A 291 58.98 27.88 26.62
CA SER A 291 58.59 28.87 25.62
C SER A 291 59.64 29.03 24.51
N GLY A 292 59.23 29.51 23.33
CA GLY A 292 60.15 29.85 22.24
C GLY A 292 59.47 30.69 21.16
N SER A 293 59.80 31.97 21.08
CA SER A 293 59.29 32.94 20.09
C SER A 293 60.22 33.05 18.88
N SER A 294 59.65 33.15 17.67
CA SER A 294 59.93 34.24 16.70
C SER A 294 59.33 33.90 15.32
N GLY A 295 58.80 34.91 14.62
CA GLY A 295 58.01 34.71 13.40
C GLY A 295 58.78 34.93 12.09
N ARG A 296 58.12 34.65 10.96
CA ARG A 296 58.50 35.17 9.63
C ARG A 296 57.29 35.36 8.71
N THR A 297 57.40 36.46 7.99
CA THR A 297 56.63 37.02 6.86
C THR A 297 55.86 36.07 5.93
N ALA A 298 54.77 36.61 5.38
CA ALA A 298 53.88 36.00 4.40
C ALA A 298 54.52 35.51 3.09
N SER A 299 53.85 34.54 2.47
CA SER A 299 53.82 34.38 1.01
C SER A 299 52.42 33.93 0.58
N THR A 300 51.85 34.62 -0.41
CA THR A 300 50.55 34.30 -1.02
C THR A 300 50.63 33.01 -1.84
N GLY A 301 50.01 31.93 -1.36
CA GLY A 301 49.74 30.74 -2.16
C GLY A 301 48.28 30.72 -2.60
N SER A 302 48.04 30.77 -3.91
CA SER A 302 46.72 30.56 -4.48
C SER A 302 46.17 29.21 -4.04
N VAL A 303 45.03 29.20 -3.35
CA VAL A 303 44.22 27.98 -3.23
C VAL A 303 43.81 27.62 -4.65
N ALA A 304 44.36 26.52 -5.18
CA ALA A 304 43.89 25.98 -6.43
C ALA A 304 42.45 25.52 -6.20
N ASP A 305 41.50 26.07 -6.96
CA ASP A 305 40.12 25.64 -6.93
C ASP A 305 40.09 24.13 -7.21
N ALA A 306 39.75 23.35 -6.18
CA ALA A 306 39.36 21.97 -6.38
C ALA A 306 38.18 22.01 -7.36
N PRO A 307 38.20 21.24 -8.46
CA PRO A 307 37.13 21.32 -9.43
C PRO A 307 35.83 20.97 -8.72
N GLU A 308 34.90 21.92 -8.67
CA GLU A 308 33.53 21.66 -8.24
C GLU A 308 33.04 20.49 -9.08
N SER A 309 32.97 19.31 -8.47
CA SER A 309 32.33 18.16 -9.08
C SER A 309 30.88 18.55 -9.18
N SER A 310 30.47 19.07 -10.34
CA SER A 310 29.09 19.46 -10.60
C SER A 310 28.25 18.21 -10.39
N SER A 311 27.64 18.12 -9.20
CA SER A 311 26.92 16.94 -8.77
C SER A 311 25.64 16.93 -9.58
N SER A 312 25.71 16.33 -10.77
CA SER A 312 24.61 16.25 -11.72
C SER A 312 23.49 15.46 -11.03
N SER A 313 22.60 16.18 -10.37
CA SER A 313 21.55 15.58 -9.57
C SER A 313 20.68 14.73 -10.48
N SER A 314 20.63 13.42 -10.23
CA SER A 314 19.77 12.52 -10.98
C SER A 314 18.41 12.46 -10.30
N GLY A 315 17.38 12.98 -10.97
CA GLY A 315 16.00 12.72 -10.59
C GLY A 315 15.53 11.41 -11.20
N PHE A 316 15.15 10.44 -10.36
CA PHE A 316 14.68 9.14 -10.77
C PHE A 316 13.22 8.95 -10.34
N PHE A 317 12.31 8.84 -11.31
CA PHE A 317 10.91 8.52 -11.05
C PHE A 317 10.76 7.00 -10.92
N ALA A 318 10.31 6.54 -9.75
CA ALA A 318 10.27 5.12 -9.40
C ALA A 318 9.28 4.30 -10.26
N ASP A 319 8.16 4.93 -10.65
CA ASP A 319 7.07 4.38 -11.46
C ASP A 319 6.65 2.96 -11.06
N GLN A 320 6.18 2.77 -9.82
CA GLN A 320 5.79 1.45 -9.31
C GLN A 320 4.78 0.68 -10.20
N PHE A 321 4.04 1.36 -11.09
CA PHE A 321 3.06 0.73 -11.95
C PHE A 321 3.70 0.14 -13.20
N GLU A 322 4.56 0.89 -13.91
CA GLU A 322 5.16 0.41 -15.16
C GLU A 322 6.57 -0.17 -15.00
N ASN A 323 7.26 0.10 -13.89
CA ASN A 323 8.61 -0.41 -13.63
C ASN A 323 8.59 -1.90 -13.27
N LEU A 324 9.10 -2.76 -14.16
CA LEU A 324 9.15 -4.21 -13.99
C LEU A 324 10.09 -4.70 -12.87
N ALA A 325 10.87 -3.81 -12.24
CA ALA A 325 11.58 -4.09 -11.00
C ALA A 325 10.62 -4.55 -9.88
N ASN A 326 9.37 -4.04 -9.89
CA ASN A 326 8.29 -4.44 -8.99
C ASN A 326 7.94 -5.94 -9.15
N TYR A 327 7.62 -6.39 -10.36
CA TYR A 327 7.47 -7.81 -10.70
C TYR A 327 8.69 -8.64 -10.28
N ARG A 328 9.90 -8.18 -10.63
CA ARG A 328 11.16 -8.87 -10.32
C ARG A 328 11.42 -9.01 -8.82
N ALA A 329 10.99 -8.06 -7.99
CA ALA A 329 11.11 -8.16 -6.53
C ALA A 329 10.38 -9.40 -5.97
N HIS A 330 9.23 -9.74 -6.56
CA HIS A 330 8.42 -10.87 -6.15
C HIS A 330 8.83 -12.17 -6.82
N TYR A 331 9.23 -12.12 -8.09
CA TYR A 331 9.76 -13.28 -8.82
C TYR A 331 11.08 -13.80 -8.22
N PHE A 332 12.02 -12.92 -7.84
CA PHE A 332 13.30 -13.31 -7.24
C PHE A 332 13.31 -13.39 -5.71
N GLY A 333 12.21 -13.03 -5.04
CA GLY A 333 12.12 -13.01 -3.57
C GLY A 333 10.92 -13.78 -3.06
N THR A 334 9.73 -13.19 -3.14
CA THR A 334 8.51 -13.76 -2.55
C THR A 334 8.16 -15.16 -3.07
N GLY A 335 8.29 -15.40 -4.39
CA GLY A 335 8.03 -16.72 -5.01
C GLY A 335 8.96 -17.83 -4.49
N PRO A 336 10.29 -17.69 -4.59
CA PRO A 336 11.27 -18.63 -4.03
C PRO A 336 11.06 -18.90 -2.54
N GLU A 337 10.76 -17.86 -1.75
CA GLU A 337 10.48 -18.02 -0.33
C GLU A 337 9.23 -18.86 -0.08
N ILE A 338 8.13 -18.61 -0.78
CA ILE A 338 6.89 -19.41 -0.66
C ILE A 338 7.13 -20.86 -1.06
N TRP A 339 7.82 -21.10 -2.18
CA TRP A 339 8.14 -22.45 -2.65
C TRP A 339 8.96 -23.24 -1.62
N ARG A 340 10.01 -22.62 -1.07
CA ARG A 340 10.85 -23.21 -0.01
C ARG A 340 10.10 -23.41 1.30
N GLN A 341 9.28 -22.45 1.72
CA GLN A 341 8.54 -22.52 2.99
C GLN A 341 7.37 -23.51 2.97
N THR A 342 6.84 -23.81 1.78
CA THR A 342 5.84 -24.88 1.58
C THR A 342 6.46 -26.21 1.19
N ASP A 343 7.78 -26.30 1.04
CA ASP A 343 8.50 -27.50 0.61
C ASP A 343 7.92 -28.07 -0.70
N GLY A 344 7.68 -27.17 -1.66
CA GLY A 344 7.07 -27.45 -2.97
C GLY A 344 5.57 -27.80 -2.95
N ARG A 345 4.93 -27.90 -1.78
CA ARG A 345 3.53 -28.37 -1.65
C ARG A 345 2.45 -27.33 -1.95
N VAL A 346 2.79 -26.10 -2.31
CA VAL A 346 1.78 -25.06 -2.64
C VAL A 346 0.98 -25.45 -3.89
N ASP A 347 -0.33 -25.68 -3.74
CA ASP A 347 -1.24 -26.00 -4.84
C ASP A 347 -1.84 -24.75 -5.49
N ALA A 348 -2.05 -23.70 -4.68
CA ALA A 348 -2.54 -22.42 -5.19
C ALA A 348 -2.01 -21.19 -4.45
N PHE A 349 -1.91 -20.11 -5.21
CA PHE A 349 -1.60 -18.76 -4.76
C PHE A 349 -2.75 -17.81 -5.08
N VAL A 350 -3.06 -16.87 -4.19
CA VAL A 350 -4.07 -15.83 -4.44
C VAL A 350 -3.65 -14.49 -3.86
N ALA A 351 -3.85 -13.42 -4.63
CA ALA A 351 -3.62 -12.06 -4.19
C ALA A 351 -4.47 -11.06 -4.96
N ALA A 352 -4.84 -9.98 -4.28
CA ALA A 352 -5.36 -8.76 -4.88
C ALA A 352 -4.24 -7.99 -5.60
N ALA A 353 -4.62 -7.16 -6.58
CA ALA A 353 -3.70 -6.40 -7.40
C ALA A 353 -4.00 -4.90 -7.34
N GLY A 354 -2.98 -4.10 -7.04
CA GLY A 354 -2.93 -2.67 -7.39
C GLY A 354 -2.04 -2.50 -8.62
N THR A 355 -0.72 -2.46 -8.41
CA THR A 355 0.27 -2.47 -9.49
C THR A 355 0.38 -3.82 -10.22
N GLY A 356 -0.08 -4.92 -9.61
CA GLY A 356 -0.04 -6.28 -10.16
C GLY A 356 1.25 -7.07 -9.92
N GLY A 357 2.37 -6.41 -9.57
CA GLY A 357 3.69 -7.03 -9.50
C GLY A 357 3.80 -8.21 -8.52
N THR A 358 3.08 -8.19 -7.39
CA THR A 358 3.06 -9.30 -6.42
C THR A 358 2.37 -10.54 -6.97
N LEU A 359 1.17 -10.38 -7.54
CA LEU A 359 0.45 -11.48 -8.19
C LEU A 359 1.24 -12.04 -9.38
N ALA A 360 1.83 -11.15 -10.17
CA ALA A 360 2.62 -11.51 -11.33
C ALA A 360 3.91 -12.27 -10.97
N GLY A 361 4.75 -11.71 -10.11
CA GLY A 361 6.05 -12.30 -9.77
C GLY A 361 5.94 -13.66 -9.09
N VAL A 362 5.00 -13.80 -8.15
CA VAL A 362 4.76 -15.10 -7.48
C VAL A 362 4.14 -16.12 -8.44
N SER A 363 3.12 -15.74 -9.23
CA SER A 363 2.48 -16.68 -10.16
C SER A 363 3.42 -17.19 -11.26
N CYS A 364 4.32 -16.34 -11.78
CA CYS A 364 5.32 -16.77 -12.76
C CYS A 364 6.31 -17.76 -12.15
N TYR A 365 6.92 -17.41 -11.01
CA TYR A 365 7.92 -18.26 -10.37
C TYR A 365 7.33 -19.63 -9.98
N LEU A 366 6.18 -19.66 -9.28
CA LEU A 366 5.58 -20.91 -8.83
C LEU A 366 5.20 -21.84 -10.00
N LYS A 367 4.71 -21.28 -11.11
CA LYS A 367 4.36 -22.06 -12.31
C LYS A 367 5.55 -22.52 -13.14
N GLU A 368 6.72 -21.92 -12.95
CA GLU A 368 7.98 -22.43 -13.51
C GLU A 368 8.55 -23.58 -12.67
N GLN A 369 8.32 -23.59 -11.35
CA GLN A 369 8.67 -24.75 -10.50
C GLN A 369 7.68 -25.91 -10.69
N ASN A 370 6.38 -25.63 -10.76
CA ASN A 370 5.34 -26.61 -10.99
C ASN A 370 4.15 -25.99 -11.79
N PRO A 371 3.97 -26.32 -13.08
CA PRO A 371 2.88 -25.81 -13.90
C PRO A 371 1.46 -26.15 -13.42
N ALA A 372 1.29 -27.11 -12.51
CA ALA A 372 0.00 -27.44 -11.93
C ALA A 372 -0.53 -26.35 -10.97
N VAL A 373 0.38 -25.60 -10.33
CA VAL A 373 0.05 -24.58 -9.31
C VAL A 373 -0.88 -23.52 -9.89
N LYS A 374 -1.97 -23.23 -9.18
CA LYS A 374 -2.97 -22.25 -9.61
C LYS A 374 -2.71 -20.87 -9.01
N ALA A 375 -2.98 -19.83 -9.79
CA ALA A 375 -2.84 -18.45 -9.37
C ALA A 375 -4.14 -17.68 -9.63
N PHE A 376 -4.68 -17.06 -8.58
CA PHE A 376 -5.97 -16.36 -8.65
C PHE A 376 -5.85 -14.88 -8.26
N LEU A 377 -6.62 -14.04 -8.95
CA LEU A 377 -6.89 -12.67 -8.52
C LEU A 377 -8.06 -12.65 -7.53
N ILE A 378 -7.98 -11.83 -6.48
CA ILE A 378 -9.14 -11.41 -5.69
C ILE A 378 -9.31 -9.88 -5.81
N ASP A 379 -10.38 -9.44 -6.45
CA ASP A 379 -10.55 -8.05 -6.89
C ASP A 379 -11.58 -7.30 -6.03
N PRO A 380 -11.30 -6.06 -5.58
CA PRO A 380 -12.25 -5.25 -4.80
C PRO A 380 -13.32 -4.59 -5.69
N PRO A 381 -14.38 -4.01 -5.10
CA PRO A 381 -15.36 -3.22 -5.83
C PRO A 381 -14.71 -2.03 -6.54
N GLY A 382 -15.26 -1.64 -7.70
CA GLY A 382 -14.76 -0.49 -8.48
C GLY A 382 -13.56 -0.80 -9.38
N SER A 383 -12.87 -1.95 -9.20
CA SER A 383 -11.80 -2.39 -10.11
C SER A 383 -12.31 -3.14 -11.34
N SER A 384 -11.63 -2.98 -12.48
CA SER A 384 -11.92 -3.70 -13.73
C SER A 384 -11.05 -4.93 -14.00
N LEU A 385 -10.11 -5.28 -13.11
CA LEU A 385 -9.19 -6.41 -13.30
C LEU A 385 -9.91 -7.76 -13.29
N PHE A 386 -10.96 -7.94 -12.48
CA PHE A 386 -11.79 -9.16 -12.47
C PHE A 386 -12.37 -9.44 -13.86
N HIS A 387 -12.96 -8.44 -14.51
CA HIS A 387 -13.51 -8.62 -15.85
C HIS A 387 -12.40 -8.77 -16.89
N LYS A 388 -11.22 -8.17 -16.69
CA LYS A 388 -10.07 -8.40 -17.57
C LYS A 388 -9.61 -9.85 -17.53
N VAL A 389 -9.52 -10.46 -16.36
CA VAL A 389 -9.13 -11.87 -16.19
C VAL A 389 -10.23 -12.81 -16.68
N THR A 390 -11.50 -12.56 -16.35
CA THR A 390 -12.60 -13.51 -16.63
C THR A 390 -13.26 -13.35 -18.00
N ARG A 391 -13.06 -12.21 -18.68
CA ARG A 391 -13.74 -11.87 -19.96
C ARG A 391 -12.85 -11.17 -20.98
N GLY A 392 -11.56 -10.97 -20.68
CA GLY A 392 -10.62 -10.27 -21.55
C GLY A 392 -10.79 -8.74 -21.62
N VAL A 393 -11.85 -8.16 -21.04
CA VAL A 393 -12.23 -6.73 -21.17
C VAL A 393 -12.07 -5.94 -19.87
N LEU A 394 -11.52 -4.73 -19.95
CA LEU A 394 -11.53 -3.76 -18.85
C LEU A 394 -12.86 -3.01 -18.86
N TYR A 395 -13.75 -3.36 -17.93
CA TYR A 395 -15.04 -2.70 -17.71
C TYR A 395 -15.48 -2.95 -16.26
N THR A 396 -16.27 -2.06 -15.67
CA THR A 396 -17.08 -2.37 -14.48
C THR A 396 -18.53 -1.98 -14.70
N ARG A 397 -19.49 -2.66 -14.04
CA ARG A 397 -20.90 -2.22 -14.05
C ARG A 397 -21.09 -0.86 -13.34
N GLN A 398 -20.11 -0.43 -12.53
CA GLN A 398 -20.08 0.88 -11.89
C GLN A 398 -19.61 2.00 -12.84
N GLU A 399 -18.96 1.65 -13.96
CA GLU A 399 -18.60 2.56 -15.06
C GLU A 399 -19.72 2.70 -16.12
N ALA A 400 -20.88 2.07 -15.90
CA ALA A 400 -22.04 2.25 -16.79
C ALA A 400 -22.51 3.72 -16.81
N GLU A 401 -22.75 4.24 -18.01
CA GLU A 401 -23.17 5.61 -18.24
C GLU A 401 -24.48 5.91 -17.48
N GLY A 402 -24.56 7.10 -16.86
CA GLY A 402 -25.68 7.49 -15.99
C GLY A 402 -25.60 7.01 -14.52
N LYS A 403 -24.71 6.08 -14.16
CA LYS A 403 -24.47 5.67 -12.75
C LYS A 403 -23.13 6.14 -12.16
N ARG A 404 -22.45 7.03 -12.88
CA ARG A 404 -21.11 7.54 -12.53
C ARG A 404 -21.17 8.46 -11.30
N LEU A 405 -20.93 7.88 -10.13
CA LEU A 405 -20.68 8.62 -8.89
C LEU A 405 -19.48 9.59 -9.07
N ARG A 406 -19.46 10.68 -8.30
CA ARG A 406 -18.38 11.71 -8.38
C ARG A 406 -16.99 11.13 -8.14
N ASN A 407 -16.88 10.06 -7.36
CA ASN A 407 -15.71 9.19 -7.25
C ASN A 407 -16.08 7.78 -7.77
N PRO A 408 -15.38 7.22 -8.76
CA PRO A 408 -15.61 5.85 -9.22
C PRO A 408 -14.94 4.78 -8.34
N PHE A 409 -14.52 5.13 -7.12
CA PHE A 409 -13.63 4.33 -6.25
C PHE A 409 -14.10 4.26 -4.78
N ASP A 410 -15.41 4.18 -4.52
CA ASP A 410 -15.91 3.90 -3.16
C ASP A 410 -15.69 2.42 -2.81
N THR A 411 -14.42 2.06 -2.61
CA THR A 411 -13.99 0.96 -1.75
C THR A 411 -13.15 1.51 -0.60
N ILE A 412 -13.40 1.04 0.62
CA ILE A 412 -12.57 1.35 1.78
C ILE A 412 -11.29 0.49 1.83
N THR A 413 -11.10 -0.41 0.86
CA THR A 413 -9.89 -1.23 0.76
C THR A 413 -8.78 -0.46 0.05
N GLU A 414 -7.64 -0.31 0.71
CA GLU A 414 -6.56 0.56 0.25
C GLU A 414 -5.40 -0.23 -0.39
N GLY A 415 -4.81 0.33 -1.45
CA GLY A 415 -3.61 -0.20 -2.10
C GLY A 415 -3.85 -1.34 -3.11
N ILE A 416 -5.11 -1.65 -3.39
CA ILE A 416 -5.57 -2.66 -4.35
C ILE A 416 -6.73 -2.10 -5.19
N GLY A 417 -6.98 -2.71 -6.36
CA GLY A 417 -7.96 -2.23 -7.33
C GLY A 417 -7.41 -1.13 -8.25
N ILE A 418 -7.66 -1.29 -9.55
CA ILE A 418 -7.29 -0.33 -10.61
C ILE A 418 -8.15 -0.53 -11.86
N ASN A 419 -8.33 0.53 -12.67
CA ASN A 419 -9.14 0.48 -13.92
C ASN A 419 -8.30 0.60 -15.20
N ARG A 420 -7.02 0.22 -15.12
CA ARG A 420 -6.11 0.12 -16.27
C ARG A 420 -5.18 -1.07 -16.11
N LEU A 421 -4.69 -1.62 -17.22
CA LEU A 421 -3.56 -2.54 -17.17
C LEU A 421 -2.26 -1.78 -16.89
N THR A 422 -1.36 -2.46 -16.19
CA THR A 422 0.02 -2.04 -15.90
C THR A 422 0.97 -3.03 -16.57
N ALA A 423 2.20 -2.61 -16.89
CA ALA A 423 3.23 -3.52 -17.38
C ALA A 423 3.46 -4.71 -16.42
N ASN A 424 3.42 -4.44 -15.11
CA ASN A 424 3.57 -5.45 -14.06
C ASN A 424 2.42 -6.46 -13.99
N PHE A 425 1.15 -6.07 -14.19
CA PHE A 425 0.03 -7.01 -14.22
C PHE A 425 0.02 -7.83 -15.51
N ASN A 426 0.43 -7.24 -16.63
CA ASN A 426 0.35 -7.87 -17.95
C ASN A 426 1.24 -9.13 -18.11
N VAL A 427 2.24 -9.31 -17.25
CA VAL A 427 3.08 -10.51 -17.22
C VAL A 427 2.57 -11.61 -16.25
N ALA A 428 1.45 -11.41 -15.56
CA ALA A 428 0.92 -12.37 -14.58
C ALA A 428 0.34 -13.65 -15.22
N ARG A 429 0.62 -14.80 -14.63
CA ARG A 429 0.13 -16.12 -15.10
C ARG A 429 -1.09 -16.59 -14.29
N ILE A 430 -2.24 -15.96 -14.51
CA ILE A 430 -3.48 -16.13 -13.72
C ILE A 430 -4.42 -17.20 -14.33
N ASP A 431 -4.99 -18.09 -13.51
CA ASP A 431 -5.98 -19.11 -13.92
C ASP A 431 -7.44 -18.69 -13.71
N GLY A 432 -7.68 -17.65 -12.92
CA GLY A 432 -9.03 -17.12 -12.69
C GLY A 432 -9.06 -15.94 -11.71
N ALA A 433 -10.26 -15.41 -11.47
CA ALA A 433 -10.47 -14.34 -10.51
C ALA A 433 -11.73 -14.55 -9.68
N PHE A 434 -11.73 -13.95 -8.49
CA PHE A 434 -12.87 -13.78 -7.60
C PHE A 434 -13.08 -12.28 -7.34
N ARG A 435 -14.27 -11.87 -6.92
CA ARG A 435 -14.52 -10.51 -6.41
C ARG A 435 -14.77 -10.57 -4.93
N GLY A 436 -14.20 -9.68 -4.14
CA GLY A 436 -14.64 -9.46 -2.77
C GLY A 436 -15.37 -8.14 -2.62
N THR A 437 -16.03 -7.99 -1.50
CA THR A 437 -16.71 -6.75 -1.09
C THR A 437 -16.03 -6.15 0.13
N ASP A 438 -16.24 -4.85 0.34
CA ASP A 438 -15.76 -4.16 1.53
C ASP A 438 -16.31 -4.77 2.83
N ARG A 439 -17.57 -5.22 2.80
CA ARG A 439 -18.19 -5.99 3.89
C ARG A 439 -17.33 -7.21 4.23
N GLU A 440 -17.06 -8.06 3.24
CA GLU A 440 -16.29 -9.30 3.45
C GLU A 440 -14.87 -9.00 3.94
N ALA A 441 -14.22 -7.93 3.45
CA ALA A 441 -12.92 -7.52 3.96
C ALA A 441 -12.98 -7.08 5.43
N VAL A 442 -13.96 -6.27 5.82
CA VAL A 442 -14.14 -5.82 7.21
C VAL A 442 -14.45 -6.99 8.14
N GLU A 443 -15.43 -7.84 7.80
CA GLU A 443 -15.80 -9.00 8.63
C GLU A 443 -14.63 -9.99 8.71
N MET A 444 -13.92 -10.27 7.61
CA MET A 444 -12.72 -11.11 7.62
C MET A 444 -11.61 -10.54 8.51
N ALA A 445 -11.37 -9.23 8.49
CA ALA A 445 -10.40 -8.60 9.38
C ALA A 445 -10.78 -8.76 10.87
N ARG A 446 -12.07 -8.73 11.22
CA ARG A 446 -12.54 -8.98 12.59
C ARG A 446 -12.48 -10.47 12.94
N TYR A 447 -12.82 -11.35 12.01
CA TYR A 447 -12.73 -12.79 12.18
C TYR A 447 -11.28 -13.24 12.45
N LEU A 448 -10.32 -12.81 11.63
CA LEU A 448 -8.89 -13.09 11.79
C LEU A 448 -8.32 -12.59 13.12
N LEU A 449 -8.74 -11.39 13.56
CA LEU A 449 -8.32 -10.85 14.85
C LEU A 449 -8.88 -11.67 16.03
N ARG A 450 -10.16 -12.06 15.98
CA ARG A 450 -10.81 -12.83 17.05
C ARG A 450 -10.31 -14.28 17.16
N ASN A 451 -10.01 -14.92 16.03
CA ASN A 451 -9.72 -16.36 15.98
C ASN A 451 -8.23 -16.71 15.87
N ASP A 452 -7.41 -15.84 15.27
CA ASP A 452 -5.96 -16.09 15.05
C ASP A 452 -5.06 -15.00 15.68
N GLY A 453 -5.63 -13.93 16.25
CA GLY A 453 -4.87 -12.78 16.74
C GLY A 453 -4.26 -11.91 15.63
N LEU A 454 -4.64 -12.13 14.37
CA LEU A 454 -4.02 -11.48 13.21
C LEU A 454 -4.60 -10.07 12.95
N PHE A 455 -3.91 -9.04 13.43
CA PHE A 455 -4.30 -7.64 13.21
C PHE A 455 -3.75 -7.08 11.88
N VAL A 456 -4.52 -7.29 10.80
CA VAL A 456 -4.10 -7.06 9.41
C VAL A 456 -4.86 -5.93 8.71
N GLY A 457 -4.21 -5.27 7.75
CA GLY A 457 -4.81 -4.23 6.93
C GLY A 457 -5.83 -4.73 5.90
N SER A 458 -6.50 -3.80 5.23
CA SER A 458 -7.65 -4.07 4.35
C SER A 458 -7.35 -5.01 3.18
N SER A 459 -6.22 -4.82 2.51
CA SER A 459 -5.80 -5.70 1.40
C SER A 459 -5.44 -7.12 1.86
N SER A 460 -4.86 -7.27 3.06
CA SER A 460 -4.59 -8.56 3.70
C SER A 460 -5.87 -9.33 4.01
N ALA A 461 -6.91 -8.63 4.48
CA ALA A 461 -8.21 -9.25 4.75
C ALA A 461 -8.93 -9.67 3.45
N MET A 462 -8.91 -8.81 2.42
CA MET A 462 -9.40 -9.14 1.07
C MET A 462 -8.67 -10.38 0.50
N ASN A 463 -7.35 -10.45 0.68
CA ASN A 463 -6.51 -11.59 0.31
C ASN A 463 -6.93 -12.90 1.01
N CYS A 464 -7.34 -12.84 2.28
CA CYS A 464 -7.85 -13.99 3.03
C CYS A 464 -9.25 -14.42 2.56
N VAL A 465 -10.13 -13.48 2.20
CA VAL A 465 -11.41 -13.78 1.51
C VAL A 465 -11.14 -14.52 0.19
N GLY A 466 -10.12 -14.10 -0.57
CA GLY A 466 -9.66 -14.81 -1.75
C GLY A 466 -9.20 -16.24 -1.45
N ALA A 467 -8.43 -16.45 -0.38
CA ALA A 467 -7.93 -17.77 0.03
C ALA A 467 -9.05 -18.75 0.37
N VAL A 468 -10.09 -18.31 1.10
CA VAL A 468 -11.25 -19.17 1.39
C VAL A 468 -11.97 -19.59 0.11
N ARG A 469 -12.19 -18.68 -0.84
CA ARG A 469 -12.88 -19.04 -2.10
C ARG A 469 -12.04 -19.94 -3.02
N VAL A 470 -10.72 -19.83 -2.97
CA VAL A 470 -9.82 -20.81 -3.62
C VAL A 470 -9.97 -22.18 -2.97
N ALA A 471 -10.03 -22.24 -1.64
CA ALA A 471 -10.22 -23.48 -0.89
C ALA A 471 -11.58 -24.14 -1.19
N GLU A 472 -12.66 -23.35 -1.27
CA GLU A 472 -13.97 -23.85 -1.71
C GLU A 472 -13.95 -24.36 -3.15
N LYS A 473 -13.23 -23.69 -4.06
CA LYS A 473 -13.13 -24.07 -5.47
C LYS A 473 -12.32 -25.36 -5.68
N MET A 474 -11.27 -25.57 -4.88
CA MET A 474 -10.36 -26.72 -5.02
C MET A 474 -10.78 -27.92 -4.17
N GLY A 475 -11.52 -27.70 -3.08
CA GLY A 475 -11.86 -28.73 -2.11
C GLY A 475 -10.74 -28.98 -1.09
N PRO A 476 -11.03 -29.75 -0.02
CA PRO A 476 -10.10 -29.99 1.09
C PRO A 476 -8.83 -30.75 0.64
N GLY A 477 -7.78 -30.66 1.46
CA GLY A 477 -6.49 -31.33 1.25
C GLY A 477 -5.44 -30.52 0.49
N HIS A 478 -5.80 -29.34 -0.04
CA HIS A 478 -4.87 -28.48 -0.79
C HIS A 478 -4.15 -27.45 0.11
N THR A 479 -2.95 -27.05 -0.29
CA THR A 479 -2.17 -25.97 0.32
C THR A 479 -2.35 -24.66 -0.45
N ILE A 480 -2.80 -23.61 0.23
CA ILE A 480 -3.14 -22.32 -0.38
C ILE A 480 -2.36 -21.21 0.31
N VAL A 481 -1.66 -20.40 -0.47
CA VAL A 481 -0.86 -19.27 0.02
C VAL A 481 -1.45 -17.94 -0.44
N THR A 482 -1.56 -17.01 0.49
CA THR A 482 -1.95 -15.62 0.24
C THR A 482 -0.96 -14.65 0.90
N ILE A 483 -1.12 -13.34 0.68
CA ILE A 483 -0.20 -12.31 1.21
C ILE A 483 -0.89 -11.51 2.32
N LEU A 484 -0.25 -11.40 3.49
CA LEU A 484 -0.62 -10.44 4.53
C LEU A 484 0.19 -9.15 4.29
N CYS A 485 -0.32 -8.31 3.39
CA CYS A 485 0.35 -7.16 2.78
C CYS A 485 0.90 -6.13 3.78
N ASP A 486 0.10 -5.78 4.78
CA ASP A 486 0.43 -4.82 5.83
C ASP A 486 -0.43 -5.01 7.10
N SER A 487 -0.04 -4.33 8.18
CA SER A 487 -0.68 -4.42 9.50
C SER A 487 -1.85 -3.44 9.65
N GLY A 488 -2.84 -3.83 10.46
CA GLY A 488 -3.99 -2.99 10.82
C GLY A 488 -3.63 -1.66 11.48
N PHE A 489 -2.45 -1.54 12.12
CA PHE A 489 -1.97 -0.27 12.69
C PHE A 489 -1.88 0.87 11.66
N ARG A 490 -1.75 0.56 10.36
CA ARG A 490 -1.68 1.55 9.27
C ARG A 490 -3.05 2.08 8.82
N HIS A 491 -4.14 1.54 9.37
CA HIS A 491 -5.51 1.81 8.92
C HIS A 491 -6.45 2.16 10.09
N LEU A 492 -5.90 2.65 11.21
CA LEU A 492 -6.63 2.94 12.46
C LEU A 492 -7.68 4.05 12.33
N SER A 493 -7.47 5.05 11.48
CA SER A 493 -8.41 6.15 11.25
C SER A 493 -9.55 5.84 10.28
N LYS A 494 -9.42 4.79 9.45
CA LYS A 494 -10.41 4.37 8.45
C LYS A 494 -10.87 2.92 8.66
N PHE A 495 -10.20 1.94 8.03
CA PHE A 495 -10.63 0.54 7.97
C PHE A 495 -10.87 -0.13 9.34
N HIS A 496 -10.16 0.29 10.40
CA HIS A 496 -10.42 -0.21 11.76
C HIS A 496 -11.26 0.71 12.66
N ASN A 497 -11.58 1.93 12.22
CA ASN A 497 -12.32 2.92 12.98
C ASN A 497 -13.84 2.64 12.96
N GLY A 498 -14.43 2.39 14.14
CA GLY A 498 -15.85 2.06 14.25
C GLY A 498 -16.82 3.16 13.80
N GLN A 499 -16.49 4.43 14.01
CA GLN A 499 -17.32 5.56 13.55
C GLN A 499 -17.27 5.71 12.04
N TYR A 500 -16.07 5.63 11.44
CA TYR A 500 -15.89 5.65 9.98
C TYR A 500 -16.66 4.50 9.33
N LEU A 501 -16.46 3.26 9.79
CA LEU A 501 -17.18 2.09 9.28
C LEU A 501 -18.70 2.27 9.40
N THR A 502 -19.20 2.80 10.51
CA THR A 502 -20.64 3.07 10.69
C THR A 502 -21.15 4.12 9.72
N GLY A 503 -20.39 5.18 9.46
CA GLY A 503 -20.70 6.18 8.43
C GLY A 503 -20.71 5.63 6.99
N GLN A 504 -19.97 4.55 6.73
CA GLN A 504 -20.00 3.81 5.46
C GLN A 504 -21.07 2.68 5.44
N GLY A 505 -21.85 2.50 6.51
CA GLY A 505 -22.79 1.38 6.66
C GLY A 505 -22.11 0.01 6.83
N LEU A 506 -20.80 -0.02 7.12
CA LEU A 506 -19.93 -1.19 7.19
C LEU A 506 -19.58 -1.62 8.63
N SER A 507 -20.43 -1.31 9.63
CA SER A 507 -20.26 -1.80 11.01
C SER A 507 -20.23 -3.34 11.04
N PRO A 508 -19.20 -3.98 11.60
CA PRO A 508 -19.06 -5.44 11.58
C PRO A 508 -20.10 -6.12 12.48
N THR A 509 -20.72 -7.19 11.99
CA THR A 509 -21.76 -7.94 12.72
C THR A 509 -21.53 -9.46 12.76
N ALA A 510 -20.69 -10.01 11.89
CA ALA A 510 -20.50 -11.45 11.78
C ALA A 510 -19.71 -12.02 12.98
N GLN A 511 -20.06 -13.23 13.40
CA GLN A 511 -19.37 -14.01 14.43
C GLN A 511 -18.41 -15.02 13.80
N GLY A 512 -18.87 -15.74 12.79
CA GLY A 512 -18.11 -16.74 12.04
C GLY A 512 -17.78 -16.28 10.61
N LEU A 513 -17.84 -17.21 9.66
CA LEU A 513 -17.61 -16.99 8.22
C LEU A 513 -18.92 -16.84 7.41
N GLU A 514 -20.08 -16.75 8.07
CA GLU A 514 -21.40 -16.66 7.43
C GLU A 514 -21.54 -15.47 6.46
N PHE A 515 -20.73 -14.42 6.64
CA PHE A 515 -20.64 -13.28 5.74
C PHE A 515 -20.12 -13.62 4.34
N LEU A 516 -19.46 -14.78 4.15
CA LEU A 516 -19.04 -15.30 2.85
C LEU A 516 -20.18 -16.04 2.10
N GLY A 517 -21.27 -16.35 2.80
CA GLY A 517 -22.38 -17.13 2.26
C GLY A 517 -21.99 -18.57 1.90
N GLY A 518 -22.60 -19.12 0.84
CA GLY A 518 -22.27 -20.46 0.34
C GLY A 518 -22.40 -21.54 1.41
N ARG A 519 -21.34 -22.34 1.61
CA ARG A 519 -21.30 -23.40 2.64
C ARG A 519 -21.20 -22.89 4.08
N PHE A 520 -20.89 -21.61 4.26
CA PHE A 520 -20.73 -20.95 5.56
C PHE A 520 -21.99 -20.20 6.00
N ALA A 521 -22.96 -20.00 5.10
CA ALA A 521 -24.29 -19.52 5.49
C ALA A 521 -24.89 -20.45 6.55
N GLU A 522 -25.59 -19.88 7.52
CA GLU A 522 -26.19 -20.65 8.62
C GLU A 522 -27.00 -21.84 8.10
N ARG A 523 -26.65 -23.04 8.54
CA ARG A 523 -27.61 -24.16 8.56
C ARG A 523 -28.66 -23.83 9.61
N LYS A 524 -29.77 -23.25 9.17
CA LYS A 524 -31.01 -23.16 9.94
C LYS A 524 -31.56 -24.55 10.27
#